data_AF-A0A6G3X7A4-F1
#
_entry.id   AF-A0A6G3X7A4-F1
#
_cell.length_a   1.000
_cell.length_b   1.000
_cell.length_c   1.000
_cell.angle_alpha   90.00
_cell.angle_beta   90.00
_cell.angle_gamma   90.00
#
_symmetry.space_group_name_H-M   'P 1'
#
loop_
_entity.id
_entity.type
_entity.pdbx_description
1 polymer ?
#
loop_
_entity_poly.entity_id
_entity_poly.type
_entity_poly.pdbx_seq_one_letter_code
_entity_poly.pdbx_strand_id
1 'polypeptide(L)'
;MSAGESSGSVVRRILLGSQLRRLRESRGITREAAGYSIRASESKISRMELGRVSFKARDVEDLLTLYGVADEAERDSLLGLAR
;
A
#
# COMPACT_ATOMS: atom_id res chain seq x y z
N MET A 1 -14.21 10.74 -21.81
CA MET A 1 -13.40 10.06 -20.78
C MET A 1 -12.33 11.04 -20.33
N SER A 2 -12.44 11.56 -19.11
CA SER A 2 -11.77 12.81 -18.68
C SER A 2 -10.38 12.55 -18.08
N ALA A 3 -9.39 13.33 -18.50
CA ALA A 3 -7.99 13.26 -18.05
C ALA A 3 -7.79 13.57 -16.53
N GLY A 4 -8.84 13.93 -15.80
CA GLY A 4 -8.81 14.21 -14.35
C GLY A 4 -8.77 12.97 -13.43
N GLU A 5 -9.34 11.84 -13.86
CA GLU A 5 -9.37 10.59 -13.07
C GLU A 5 -7.96 10.01 -12.88
N SER A 6 -7.14 10.07 -13.93
CA SER A 6 -5.79 9.50 -13.96
C SER A 6 -4.84 10.21 -13.00
N SER A 7 -4.91 11.54 -12.89
CA SER A 7 -4.03 12.33 -12.02
C SER A 7 -4.40 12.16 -10.54
N GLY A 8 -5.70 12.17 -10.22
CA GLY A 8 -6.18 11.89 -8.86
C GLY A 8 -5.82 10.47 -8.40
N SER A 9 -5.93 9.49 -9.29
CA SER A 9 -5.51 8.11 -9.03
C SER A 9 -4.00 7.98 -8.78
N VAL A 10 -3.15 8.73 -9.52
CA VAL A 10 -1.69 8.74 -9.28
C VAL A 10 -1.35 9.30 -7.90
N VAL A 11 -1.94 10.43 -7.51
CA VAL A 11 -1.68 11.04 -6.20
C VAL A 11 -2.09 10.11 -5.06
N ARG A 12 -3.28 9.49 -5.13
CA ARG A 12 -3.74 8.52 -4.12
C ARG A 12 -2.78 7.34 -3.97
N ARG A 13 -2.29 6.79 -5.09
CA ARG A 13 -1.31 5.70 -5.07
C ARG A 13 0.02 6.10 -4.44
N ILE A 14 0.52 7.30 -4.71
CA ILE A 14 1.76 7.81 -4.10
C ILE A 14 1.58 7.98 -2.59
N LEU A 15 0.45 8.54 -2.16
CA LEU A 15 0.12 8.70 -0.74
C LEU A 15 0.03 7.35 -0.03
N LEU A 16 -0.73 6.40 -0.59
CA LEU A 16 -0.86 5.05 -0.04
C LEU A 16 0.50 4.33 0.04
N GLY A 17 1.28 4.37 -1.05
CA GLY A 17 2.62 3.78 -1.09
C GLY A 17 3.55 4.33 -0.01
N SER A 18 3.55 5.66 0.17
CA SER A 18 4.29 6.34 1.24
C SER A 18 3.87 5.87 2.64
N GLN A 19 2.56 5.76 2.89
CA GLN A 19 2.05 5.31 4.20
C GLN A 19 2.44 3.85 4.48
N LEU A 20 2.25 2.96 3.50
CA LEU A 20 2.67 1.56 3.63
C LEU A 20 4.17 1.42 3.88
N ARG A 21 5.00 2.24 3.23
CA ARG A 21 6.44 2.28 3.48
C ARG A 21 6.75 2.68 4.93
N ARG A 22 6.12 3.75 5.43
CA ARG A 22 6.34 4.23 6.81
C ARG A 22 5.93 3.18 7.84
N LEU A 23 4.78 2.54 7.65
CA LEU A 23 4.30 1.45 8.50
C LEU A 23 5.24 0.25 8.47
N ARG A 24 5.76 -0.13 7.29
CA ARG A 24 6.73 -1.22 7.18
C ARG A 24 8.02 -0.91 7.93
N GLU A 25 8.57 0.28 7.72
CA GLU A 25 9.83 0.72 8.32
C GLU A 25 9.71 0.88 9.84
N SER A 26 8.58 1.40 10.36
CA SER A 26 8.36 1.54 11.81
C SER A 26 8.27 0.21 12.56
N ARG A 27 7.91 -0.88 11.86
CA ARG A 27 7.90 -2.24 12.38
C ARG A 27 9.19 -3.02 12.12
N GLY A 28 10.18 -2.42 11.45
CA GLY A 28 11.44 -3.09 11.10
C GLY A 28 11.27 -4.23 10.09
N ILE A 29 10.19 -4.23 9.31
CA ILE A 29 9.88 -5.31 8.37
C ILE A 29 10.62 -5.06 7.04
N THR A 30 11.25 -6.09 6.48
CA THR A 30 11.91 -5.98 5.18
C THR A 30 10.89 -5.99 4.04
N ARG A 31 11.26 -5.42 2.88
CA ARG A 31 10.40 -5.50 1.68
C ARG A 31 10.19 -6.94 1.22
N GLU A 32 11.18 -7.81 1.42
CA GLU A 32 11.08 -9.23 1.11
C GLU A 32 10.02 -9.90 1.99
N ALA A 33 10.05 -9.68 3.30
CA ALA A 33 9.07 -10.24 4.24
C ALA A 33 7.64 -9.73 3.96
N ALA A 34 7.50 -8.42 3.67
CA ALA A 34 6.22 -7.85 3.25
C ALA A 34 5.74 -8.43 1.90
N GLY A 35 6.67 -8.69 0.97
CA GLY A 35 6.36 -9.34 -0.30
C GLY A 35 5.83 -10.75 -0.08
N TYR A 36 6.53 -11.53 0.75
CA TYR A 36 6.16 -12.90 1.08
C TYR A 36 4.74 -13.00 1.63
N SER A 37 4.33 -12.12 2.55
CA SER A 37 2.99 -12.15 3.16
C SER A 37 1.85 -12.02 2.14
N ILE A 38 2.07 -11.25 1.07
CA ILE A 38 1.07 -11.05 0.00
C ILE A 38 1.39 -11.83 -1.30
N ARG A 39 2.29 -12.81 -1.23
CA ARG A 39 2.74 -13.61 -2.38
C ARG A 39 3.25 -12.74 -3.54
N ALA A 40 4.06 -11.75 -3.21
CA ALA A 40 4.67 -10.78 -4.11
C ALA A 40 6.21 -10.80 -4.00
N SER A 41 6.87 -10.31 -5.04
CA SER A 41 8.31 -10.09 -4.99
C SER A 41 8.65 -8.79 -4.23
N GLU A 42 9.87 -8.72 -3.70
CA GLU A 42 10.42 -7.49 -3.11
C GLU A 42 10.30 -6.28 -4.06
N SER A 43 10.59 -6.48 -5.35
CA SER A 43 10.48 -5.43 -6.37
C SER A 43 9.05 -4.96 -6.61
N LYS A 44 8.03 -5.79 -6.35
CA LYS A 44 6.63 -5.36 -6.36
C LYS A 44 6.35 -4.46 -5.14
N ILE A 45 6.81 -4.82 -3.94
CA ILE A 45 6.68 -3.96 -2.75
C ILE A 45 7.35 -2.61 -2.98
N SER A 46 8.58 -2.59 -3.51
CA SER A 46 9.28 -1.34 -3.82
C SER A 46 8.47 -0.43 -4.76
N ARG A 47 7.86 -0.98 -5.82
CA ARG A 47 7.02 -0.19 -6.74
C ARG A 47 5.71 0.26 -6.09
N MET A 48 5.12 -0.55 -5.23
CA MET A 48 3.92 -0.19 -4.45
C MET A 48 4.23 0.99 -3.53
N GLU A 49 5.34 0.95 -2.80
CA GLU A 49 5.79 2.04 -1.92
C GLU A 49 6.02 3.37 -2.65
N LEU A 50 6.38 3.30 -3.94
CA LEU A 50 6.57 4.46 -4.81
C LEU A 50 5.29 4.88 -5.56
N GLY A 51 4.16 4.19 -5.34
CA GLY A 51 2.90 4.45 -6.05
C GLY A 51 2.93 4.15 -7.56
N ARG A 52 3.94 3.40 -8.03
CA ARG A 52 4.20 3.11 -9.45
C ARG A 52 3.35 1.97 -10.02
N VAL A 53 2.64 1.24 -9.16
CA VAL A 53 1.73 0.15 -9.55
C VAL A 53 0.41 0.29 -8.81
N SER A 54 -0.66 -0.21 -9.41
CA SER A 54 -1.98 -0.28 -8.76
C SER A 54 -1.98 -1.26 -7.59
N PHE A 55 -2.84 -1.00 -6.62
CA PHE A 55 -3.02 -1.80 -5.42
C PHE A 55 -4.19 -2.75 -5.60
N LYS A 56 -4.09 -3.96 -5.04
CA LYS A 56 -5.24 -4.83 -4.82
C LYS A 56 -5.68 -4.64 -3.38
N ALA A 57 -6.97 -4.46 -3.13
CA ALA A 57 -7.51 -4.25 -1.78
C ALA A 57 -7.01 -5.33 -0.79
N ARG A 58 -7.10 -6.61 -1.18
CA ARG A 58 -6.58 -7.74 -0.38
C ARG A 58 -5.08 -7.61 -0.02
N ASP A 59 -4.26 -7.16 -0.98
CA ASP A 59 -2.81 -7.05 -0.77
C ASP A 59 -2.55 -5.90 0.23
N VAL A 60 -3.38 -4.84 0.21
CA VAL A 60 -3.31 -3.75 1.20
C VAL A 60 -3.77 -4.24 2.57
N GLU A 61 -4.90 -4.95 2.66
CA GLU A 61 -5.43 -5.51 3.91
C GLU A 61 -4.42 -6.42 4.62
N ASP A 62 -3.79 -7.34 3.87
CA ASP A 62 -2.78 -8.26 4.38
C ASP A 62 -1.54 -7.52 4.90
N LEU A 63 -1.09 -6.48 4.18
CA LEU A 63 0.03 -5.64 4.62
C LEU A 63 -0.33 -4.85 5.89
N LEU A 64 -1.54 -4.28 5.98
CA LEU A 64 -1.98 -3.56 7.18
C LEU A 64 -2.04 -4.49 8.39
N THR A 65 -2.49 -5.74 8.20
CA THR A 65 -2.47 -6.77 9.24
C THR A 65 -1.04 -7.11 9.65
N LEU A 66 -0.14 -7.33 8.69
CA LEU A 66 1.28 -7.60 8.96
C LEU A 66 1.95 -6.44 9.71
N TYR A 67 1.61 -5.20 9.36
CA TYR A 67 2.15 -3.99 9.99
C TYR A 67 1.48 -3.66 11.34
N GLY A 68 0.54 -4.50 11.79
CA GLY A 68 -0.13 -4.35 13.09
C GLY A 68 -1.06 -3.15 13.17
N VAL A 69 -1.66 -2.73 12.05
CA VAL A 69 -2.72 -1.71 12.03
C VAL A 69 -4.03 -2.38 12.41
N ALA A 70 -4.46 -2.17 13.65
CA ALA A 70 -5.67 -2.77 14.23
C ALA A 70 -6.87 -1.81 14.25
N ASP A 71 -6.64 -0.49 14.17
CA ASP A 71 -7.71 0.50 14.14
C ASP A 71 -8.48 0.45 12.82
N GLU A 72 -9.79 0.15 12.88
CA GLU A 72 -10.62 -0.03 11.69
C GLU A 72 -10.77 1.26 10.88
N ALA A 73 -10.82 2.43 11.53
CA ALA A 73 -10.96 3.71 10.85
C ALA A 73 -9.68 4.07 10.06
N GLU A 74 -8.51 3.77 10.62
CA GLU A 74 -7.23 3.90 9.93
C GLU A 74 -7.15 2.95 8.73
N ARG A 75 -7.56 1.68 8.92
CA ARG A 75 -7.60 0.69 7.83
C ARG A 75 -8.51 1.13 6.69
N ASP A 76 -9.72 1.56 7.00
CA ASP A 76 -10.70 2.03 6.00
C ASP A 76 -10.19 3.25 5.24
N SER A 77 -9.53 4.18 5.94
CA SER A 77 -8.91 5.36 5.33
C SER A 77 -7.84 4.97 4.31
N LEU A 78 -6.97 4.00 4.66
CA LEU A 78 -5.91 3.52 3.76
C LEU A 78 -6.47 2.68 2.60
N LEU A 79 -7.50 1.88 2.85
CA LEU A 79 -8.20 1.12 1.81
C LEU A 79 -8.97 2.03 0.85
N GLY A 80 -9.50 3.15 1.33
CA GLY A 80 -10.11 4.18 0.49
C GLY A 80 -9.14 4.79 -0.53
N LEU A 81 -7.84 4.86 -0.19
CA LEU A 81 -6.80 5.32 -1.13
C LEU A 81 -6.41 4.27 -2.18
N ALA A 82 -6.76 2.99 -1.97
CA ALA A 82 -6.48 1.90 -2.90
C ALA A 82 -7.54 1.77 -4.01
N ARG A 83 -8.65 2.51 -3.90
CA ARG A 83 -9.79 2.51 -4.84
C ARG A 83 -9.61 3.49 -5.99
#